data_AF-A0A8H3HRV6-F1
#
_entry.id   AF-A0A8H3HRV6-F1
#
_cell.length_a   1.000
_cell.length_b   1.000
_cell.length_c   1.000
_cell.angle_alpha   90.00
_cell.angle_beta   90.00
_cell.angle_gamma   90.00
#
_symmetry.space_group_name_H-M   'P 1'
#
loop_
_entity.id
_entity.type
_entity.pdbx_description
1 polymer ?
#
loop_
_entity_poly.entity_id
_entity_poly.type
_entity_poly.pdbx_seq_one_letter_code
_entity_poly.pdbx_strand_id
1 'polypeptide(L)'
;MPNTSSHSLNMFNRLSLFVLASLAVFVTAQYPSCAQSCVGQASPGSCSLTDNACLCQNASYCNTTNDCFRTSCSYADWTSAYNYSVQLCNQAGVTESNTEHPPRKRAVTPAHVRTRMHKARL
;
A
#
# COMPACT_ATOMS: atom_id res chain seq x y z
N MET A 1 28.59 -37.98 -7.56
CA MET A 1 28.77 -38.37 -8.97
C MET A 1 27.63 -39.30 -9.36
N PRO A 2 26.53 -38.81 -9.96
CA PRO A 2 25.51 -39.68 -10.54
C PRO A 2 25.76 -39.90 -12.03
N ASN A 3 25.54 -41.16 -12.39
CA ASN A 3 25.91 -41.87 -13.59
C ASN A 3 25.12 -41.40 -14.82
N THR A 4 25.83 -41.14 -15.92
CA THR A 4 25.26 -40.83 -17.24
C THR A 4 24.84 -42.14 -17.90
N SER A 5 23.56 -42.29 -18.26
CA SER A 5 23.13 -43.34 -19.17
C SER A 5 22.14 -42.77 -20.18
N SER A 6 22.73 -42.47 -21.33
CA SER A 6 22.22 -42.34 -22.69
C SER A 6 20.80 -42.85 -22.93
N HIS A 7 19.86 -41.93 -23.18
CA HIS A 7 18.62 -42.24 -23.89
C HIS A 7 18.68 -41.63 -25.29
N SER A 8 18.77 -42.53 -26.27
CA SER A 8 18.85 -42.27 -27.70
C SER A 8 17.67 -41.44 -28.21
N LEU A 9 18.00 -40.44 -29.02
CA LEU A 9 17.08 -39.57 -29.76
C LEU A 9 16.23 -40.39 -30.74
N ASN A 10 14.93 -40.52 -30.47
CA ASN A 10 13.91 -40.84 -31.47
C ASN A 10 12.80 -39.77 -31.37
N MET A 11 13.07 -38.65 -32.05
CA MET A 11 12.25 -37.44 -32.03
C MET A 11 11.29 -37.44 -33.22
N PHE A 12 10.25 -38.27 -33.21
CA PHE A 12 9.07 -38.03 -34.05
C PHE A 12 7.81 -38.54 -33.35
N ASN A 13 6.87 -37.62 -33.14
CA ASN A 13 5.43 -37.87 -33.01
C ASN A 13 4.95 -38.39 -31.63
N ARG A 14 4.51 -37.46 -30.75
CA ARG A 14 3.13 -37.34 -30.20
C ARG A 14 3.11 -36.59 -28.84
N LEU A 15 2.25 -35.57 -28.80
CA LEU A 15 1.52 -34.98 -27.65
C LEU A 15 2.23 -33.99 -26.70
N SER A 16 1.94 -32.71 -26.99
CA SER A 16 1.63 -31.60 -26.06
C SER A 16 2.27 -31.59 -24.67
N LEU A 17 3.29 -30.74 -24.52
CA LEU A 17 3.57 -30.09 -23.25
C LEU A 17 2.77 -28.79 -23.20
N PHE A 18 1.66 -28.80 -22.46
CA PHE A 18 0.94 -27.58 -22.08
C PHE A 18 1.89 -26.72 -21.24
N VAL A 19 2.41 -25.64 -21.81
CA VAL A 19 3.05 -24.57 -21.03
C VAL A 19 1.94 -23.81 -20.32
N LEU A 20 1.67 -24.17 -19.06
CA LEU A 20 0.83 -23.38 -18.17
C LEU A 20 1.59 -22.09 -17.82
N ALA A 21 1.39 -21.03 -18.63
CA ALA A 21 1.85 -19.70 -18.28
C ALA A 21 0.99 -19.18 -17.12
N SER A 22 1.51 -19.24 -15.90
CA SER A 22 0.88 -18.60 -14.73
C SER A 22 0.83 -17.08 -14.97
N LEU A 23 -0.37 -16.53 -15.19
CA LEU A 23 -0.58 -15.08 -15.16
C LEU A 23 -0.47 -14.62 -13.70
N ALA A 24 0.75 -14.31 -13.26
CA ALA A 24 0.94 -13.51 -12.06
C ALA A 24 0.44 -12.10 -12.38
N VAL A 25 -0.74 -11.74 -11.87
CA VAL A 25 -1.23 -10.37 -11.92
C VAL A 25 -0.42 -9.58 -10.89
N PHE A 26 0.59 -8.83 -11.37
CA PHE A 26 1.30 -7.88 -10.54
C PHE A 26 0.37 -6.70 -10.26
N VAL A 27 -0.27 -6.68 -9.08
CA VAL A 27 -0.97 -5.49 -8.60
C VAL A 27 0.09 -4.50 -8.15
N THR A 28 0.37 -3.49 -8.97
CA THR A 28 1.14 -2.33 -8.53
C THR A 28 0.27 -1.56 -7.53
N ALA A 29 0.72 -1.48 -6.29
CA ALA A 29 0.10 -0.57 -5.32
C ALA A 29 0.23 0.85 -5.91
N GLN A 30 -0.91 1.52 -6.06
CA GLN A 30 -1.03 2.84 -6.67
C GLN A 30 -2.00 3.68 -5.84
N TYR A 31 -1.85 5.00 -5.89
CA TYR A 31 -2.80 5.89 -5.23
C TYR A 31 -4.21 5.73 -5.83
N PRO A 32 -5.26 5.70 -5.00
CA PRO A 32 -6.63 5.80 -5.50
C PRO A 32 -6.83 7.12 -6.24
N SER A 33 -7.77 7.17 -7.18
CA SER A 33 -7.98 8.34 -8.05
C SER A 33 -8.18 9.66 -7.28
N CYS A 34 -8.91 9.62 -6.16
CA CYS A 34 -9.12 10.78 -5.29
C CYS A 34 -7.83 11.32 -4.64
N ALA A 35 -6.79 10.50 -4.51
CA ALA A 35 -5.53 10.82 -3.84
C ALA A 35 -4.43 11.27 -4.81
N GLN A 36 -4.57 11.01 -6.11
CA GLN A 36 -3.55 11.30 -7.12
C GLN A 36 -3.19 12.80 -7.15
N SER A 37 -4.19 13.68 -7.05
CA SER A 37 -3.95 15.14 -7.03
C SER A 37 -3.32 15.62 -5.73
N CYS A 38 -3.49 14.91 -4.61
CA CYS A 38 -2.98 15.33 -3.31
C CYS A 38 -1.44 15.26 -3.19
N VAL A 39 -0.81 14.35 -3.91
CA VAL A 39 0.66 14.16 -3.90
C VAL A 39 1.36 15.32 -4.63
N GLY A 40 0.70 15.93 -5.62
CA GLY A 40 1.24 17.08 -6.36
C GLY A 40 0.83 18.46 -5.82
N GLN A 41 -0.16 18.52 -4.92
CA GLN A 41 -0.63 19.80 -4.35
C GLN A 41 0.21 20.29 -3.16
N ALA A 42 0.77 19.37 -2.38
CA ALA A 42 1.62 19.73 -1.26
C ALA A 42 2.97 20.27 -1.76
N SER A 43 3.44 21.36 -1.15
CA SER A 43 4.76 21.92 -1.48
C SER A 43 5.86 20.95 -1.05
N PRO A 44 6.75 20.50 -1.96
CA PRO A 44 7.84 19.60 -1.60
C PRO A 44 8.99 20.32 -0.86
N GLY A 45 8.93 21.66 -0.75
CA GLY A 45 10.03 22.46 -0.20
C GLY A 45 11.28 22.34 -1.07
N SER A 46 12.40 21.94 -0.47
CA SER A 46 13.67 21.68 -1.19
C SER A 46 13.76 20.29 -1.81
N CYS A 47 12.79 19.41 -1.57
CA CYS A 47 12.79 18.05 -2.10
C CYS A 47 12.37 18.00 -3.57
N SER A 48 12.86 17.01 -4.31
CA SER A 48 12.24 16.63 -5.59
C SER A 48 10.92 15.89 -5.32
N LEU A 49 9.92 16.06 -6.18
CA LEU A 49 8.67 15.28 -6.14
C LEU A 49 8.88 13.77 -6.35
N THR A 50 10.05 13.37 -6.84
CA THR A 50 10.44 11.96 -7.00
C THR A 50 11.39 11.45 -5.90
N ASP A 51 11.82 12.31 -4.99
CA ASP A 51 12.71 11.95 -3.88
C ASP A 51 11.88 11.60 -2.64
N ASN A 52 11.42 10.34 -2.60
CA ASN A 52 10.61 9.85 -1.49
C ASN A 52 11.34 9.93 -0.14
N ALA A 53 12.67 9.79 -0.09
CA ALA A 53 13.41 9.88 1.16
C ALA A 53 13.33 11.30 1.74
N CYS A 54 13.56 12.31 0.91
CA CYS A 54 13.44 13.71 1.31
C CYS A 54 11.98 14.09 1.65
N LEU A 55 11.04 13.73 0.78
CA LEU A 55 9.62 14.06 0.98
C LEU A 55 9.07 13.46 2.28
N CYS A 56 9.41 12.21 2.59
CA CYS A 56 8.96 11.54 3.80
C CYS A 56 9.54 12.14 5.08
N GLN A 57 10.66 12.86 5.01
CA GLN A 57 11.22 13.64 6.13
C GLN A 57 10.61 15.03 6.25
N ASN A 58 9.89 15.51 5.23
CA ASN A 58 9.21 16.79 5.24
C ASN A 58 7.82 16.66 5.87
N ALA A 59 7.72 16.91 7.17
CA ALA A 59 6.47 16.82 7.92
C ALA A 59 5.35 17.71 7.33
N SER A 60 5.68 18.90 6.82
CA SER A 60 4.68 19.79 6.20
C SER A 60 4.08 19.17 4.94
N TYR A 61 4.90 18.54 4.10
CA TYR A 61 4.46 17.82 2.92
C TYR A 61 3.56 16.64 3.32
N CYS A 62 4.05 15.78 4.23
CA CYS A 62 3.31 14.61 4.72
C CYS A 62 1.94 14.99 5.31
N ASN A 63 1.88 16.02 6.16
CA ASN A 63 0.65 16.50 6.77
C ASN A 63 -0.34 17.03 5.73
N THR A 64 0.12 17.90 4.83
CA THR A 64 -0.73 18.50 3.80
C THR A 64 -1.30 17.43 2.86
N THR A 65 -0.48 16.48 2.45
CA THR A 65 -0.91 15.36 1.61
C THR A 65 -1.91 14.45 2.34
N ASN A 66 -1.66 14.12 3.62
CA ASN A 66 -2.59 13.31 4.43
C ASN A 66 -3.93 14.00 4.66
N ASP A 67 -3.93 15.31 4.94
CA ASP A 67 -5.16 16.08 5.10
C ASP A 67 -5.95 16.14 3.79
N CYS A 68 -5.26 16.31 2.66
CA CYS A 68 -5.91 16.24 1.35
C CYS A 68 -6.55 14.86 1.10
N PHE A 69 -5.88 13.76 1.47
CA PHE A 69 -6.50 12.43 1.39
C PHE A 69 -7.76 12.37 2.25
N ARG A 70 -7.68 12.84 3.50
CA ARG A 70 -8.79 12.82 4.45
C ARG A 70 -10.02 13.60 3.96
N THR A 71 -9.82 14.73 3.26
CA THR A 71 -10.94 15.57 2.77
C THR A 71 -11.46 15.15 1.41
N SER A 72 -10.62 14.54 0.57
CA SER A 72 -10.95 14.28 -0.84
C SER A 72 -11.36 12.82 -1.10
N CYS A 73 -11.01 11.91 -0.19
CA CYS A 73 -11.23 10.48 -0.36
C CYS A 73 -12.25 9.91 0.64
N SER A 74 -12.84 8.76 0.28
CA SER A 74 -13.54 7.94 1.25
C SER A 74 -12.57 7.49 2.36
N TYR A 75 -13.10 7.08 3.52
CA TYR A 75 -12.25 6.59 4.61
C TYR A 75 -11.37 5.39 4.19
N ALA A 76 -11.91 4.50 3.36
CA ALA A 76 -11.19 3.33 2.86
C ALA A 76 -10.06 3.75 1.91
N ASP A 77 -10.35 4.67 0.99
CA ASP A 77 -9.36 5.17 0.03
C ASP A 77 -8.28 6.02 0.72
N TRP A 78 -8.65 6.85 1.70
CA TRP A 78 -7.69 7.55 2.55
C TRP A 78 -6.75 6.57 3.27
N THR A 79 -7.31 5.52 3.87
CA THR A 79 -6.51 4.48 4.54
C THR A 79 -5.56 3.79 3.56
N SER A 80 -6.04 3.47 2.36
CA SER A 80 -5.24 2.85 1.30
C SER A 80 -4.09 3.76 0.84
N ALA A 81 -4.40 5.03 0.54
CA ALA A 81 -3.43 6.04 0.14
C ALA A 81 -2.36 6.26 1.22
N TYR A 82 -2.78 6.42 2.47
CA TYR A 82 -1.88 6.57 3.61
C TYR A 82 -0.93 5.38 3.75
N ASN A 83 -1.46 4.15 3.72
CA ASN A 83 -0.62 2.95 3.85
C ASN A 83 0.37 2.83 2.68
N TYR A 84 -0.05 3.21 1.47
CA TYR A 84 0.84 3.26 0.31
C TYR A 84 1.95 4.30 0.49
N SER A 85 1.64 5.50 0.98
CA SER A 85 2.66 6.52 1.32
C SER A 85 3.65 6.00 2.36
N VAL A 86 3.17 5.37 3.45
CA VAL A 86 4.04 4.74 4.46
C VAL A 86 4.94 3.67 3.85
N GLN A 87 4.40 2.85 2.93
CA GLN A 87 5.19 1.83 2.24
C GLN A 87 6.30 2.45 1.36
N LEU A 88 6.03 3.59 0.70
CA LEU A 88 7.03 4.32 -0.08
C LEU A 88 8.13 4.89 0.83
N CYS A 89 7.75 5.48 1.96
CA CYS A 89 8.71 5.98 2.95
C CYS A 89 9.61 4.87 3.50
N ASN A 90 9.02 3.72 3.86
CA ASN A 90 9.77 2.57 4.35
C ASN A 90 10.76 2.03 3.30
N GLN A 91 10.36 1.96 2.02
CA GLN A 91 11.26 1.58 0.93
C GLN A 91 12.41 2.58 0.72
N ALA A 92 12.17 3.86 1.05
CA ALA A 92 13.18 4.92 1.02
C ALA A 92 14.03 5.00 2.31
N GLY A 93 13.83 4.09 3.27
CA GLY A 93 14.58 4.03 4.52
C GLY A 93 14.06 4.94 5.64
N VAL A 94 12.88 5.54 5.49
CA VAL A 94 12.23 6.39 6.50
C VAL A 94 11.12 5.58 7.18
N THR A 95 11.35 5.14 8.42
CA THR A 95 10.43 4.27 9.16
C THR A 95 9.49 5.01 10.11
N GLU A 96 9.76 6.28 10.40
CA GLU A 96 8.92 7.12 11.23
C GLU A 96 7.84 7.81 10.40
N SER A 97 6.59 7.74 10.85
CA SER A 97 5.50 8.47 10.20
C SER A 97 5.46 9.92 10.70
N ASN A 98 5.67 10.87 9.79
CA ASN A 98 5.65 12.30 10.08
C ASN A 98 4.26 12.95 9.86
N THR A 99 3.19 12.15 9.84
CA THR A 99 1.83 12.65 9.65
C THR A 99 1.08 12.82 10.96
N GLU A 100 0.44 13.96 11.12
CA GLU A 100 -0.61 14.20 12.09
C GLU A 100 -1.92 13.56 11.62
N HIS A 101 -2.71 13.06 12.57
CA HIS A 101 -4.00 12.42 12.32
C HIS A 101 -3.96 11.30 11.25
N PRO A 102 -3.15 10.24 11.43
CA PRO A 102 -3.22 9.09 10.53
C PRO A 102 -4.61 8.41 10.60
N PRO A 103 -5.05 7.73 9.53
CA PRO A 103 -6.29 6.97 9.55
C PRO A 103 -6.22 5.94 10.67
N ARG A 104 -7.10 6.08 11.65
CA ARG A 104 -7.07 5.22 12.84
C ARG A 104 -7.52 3.82 12.44
N LYS A 105 -6.71 2.79 12.69
CA LYS A 105 -7.30 1.46 12.84
C LYS A 105 -8.25 1.58 14.01
N ARG A 106 -9.55 1.54 13.74
CA ARG A 106 -10.58 1.72 14.75
C ARG A 106 -10.43 0.53 15.70
N ALA A 107 -9.67 0.70 16.77
CA ALA A 107 -9.69 -0.23 17.87
C ALA A 107 -11.13 -0.18 18.38
N VAL A 108 -11.84 -1.29 18.29
CA VAL A 108 -13.09 -1.46 19.00
C VAL A 108 -12.71 -1.49 20.47
N THR A 109 -12.50 -0.32 21.07
CA THR A 109 -12.31 -0.22 22.51
C THR A 109 -13.68 -0.56 23.12
N PRO A 110 -13.79 -1.57 23.99
CA PRO A 110 -15.07 -2.02 24.55
C PRO A 110 -15.87 -0.94 25.30
N ALA A 111 -15.25 0.21 25.58
CA ALA A 111 -15.87 1.33 26.28
C ALA A 111 -17.15 1.86 25.62
N HIS A 112 -17.27 1.83 24.29
CA HIS A 112 -18.47 2.35 23.60
C HIS A 112 -19.65 1.35 23.54
N VAL A 113 -19.42 0.07 23.86
CA VAL A 113 -20.49 -0.94 23.98
C VAL A 113 -21.17 -0.84 25.35
N ARG A 114 -20.45 -0.35 26.39
CA ARG A 114 -20.94 -0.31 27.77
C ARG A 114 -22.12 0.63 27.96
N THR A 115 -22.25 1.69 27.16
CA THR A 115 -23.36 2.65 27.26
C THR A 115 -24.67 2.17 26.63
N ARG A 116 -24.66 1.15 25.74
CA ARG A 116 -25.90 0.59 25.18
C ARG A 116 -26.51 -0.55 25.99
N MET A 117 -25.74 -1.19 26.87
CA MET A 117 -26.27 -2.30 27.70
C MET A 117 -26.98 -1.83 28.96
N HIS A 118 -26.76 -0.59 29.42
CA HIS A 118 -27.48 -0.04 30.58
C HIS A 118 -28.87 0.53 30.24
N LYS A 119 -29.17 0.83 28.97
CA LYS A 119 -30.47 1.37 28.57
C LYS A 119 -31.51 0.30 28.19
N ALA A 120 -31.15 -0.98 28.25
CA ALA A 120 -32.04 -2.12 27.97
C ALA A 120 -32.54 -2.83 29.25
N ARG A 121 -32.31 -2.26 30.44
CA ARG A 121 -32.83 -2.75 31.73
C ARG A 121 -33.65 -1.69 32.45
N LEU A 122 -34.60 -1.06 31.75
CA LEU A 122 -35.71 -0.31 32.33
C LEU A 122 -36.96 -0.59 31.50
#